data_AF-B5IHY0-F1
#
_entry.id   AF-B5IHY0-F1
#
_cell.length_a   1.000
_cell.length_b   1.000
_cell.length_c   1.000
_cell.angle_alpha   90.00
_cell.angle_beta   90.00
_cell.angle_gamma   90.00
#
_symmetry.space_group_name_H-M   'P 1'
#
loop_
_entity.id
_entity.type
_entity.pdbx_description
1 polymer ?
#
loop_
_entity_poly.entity_id
_entity_poly.type
_entity_poly.pdbx_seq_one_letter_code
_entity_poly.pdbx_strand_id
1 'polypeptide(L)' 'MATSKLRYRGIPYDASQHEHPSSEAVEHTYRGRHYVAPLKHEPAPVDPSLELHYRGAVYHHSAGQAA' A
#
# COMPACT_ATOMS: atom_id res chain seq x y z
N MET A 1 2.30 23.17 -9.57
CA MET A 1 2.87 22.02 -8.82
C MET A 1 3.19 20.95 -9.85
N ALA A 2 4.48 20.74 -10.15
CA ALA A 2 4.88 19.81 -11.19
C ALA A 2 4.82 18.37 -10.65
N THR A 3 4.05 17.50 -11.30
CA THR A 3 4.03 16.07 -11.01
C THR A 3 5.43 15.50 -11.27
N SER A 4 6.17 15.29 -10.19
CA SER A 4 7.46 14.60 -10.21
C SER A 4 7.27 13.23 -10.86
N LYS A 5 7.79 13.05 -12.08
CA LYS A 5 7.76 11.75 -12.76
C LYS A 5 8.66 10.80 -11.97
N LEU A 6 8.04 9.87 -11.25
CA LEU A 6 8.75 8.81 -10.53
C LEU A 6 9.48 7.92 -11.54
N ARG A 7 10.57 7.28 -11.12
CA ARG A 7 11.35 6.38 -11.96
C ARG A 7 11.42 4.99 -11.35
N TYR A 8 11.04 3.98 -12.11
CA TYR A 8 11.19 2.58 -11.72
C TYR A 8 12.10 1.88 -12.73
N ARG A 9 13.22 1.33 -12.26
CA ARG A 9 14.24 0.69 -13.12
C ARG A 9 14.68 1.54 -14.32
N GLY A 10 14.79 2.86 -14.12
CA GLY A 10 15.18 3.82 -15.17
C GLY A 10 14.05 4.27 -16.11
N ILE A 11 12.86 3.65 -16.03
CA ILE A 11 11.69 4.04 -16.82
C ILE A 11 10.91 5.09 -16.02
N PRO A 12 10.69 6.31 -16.57
CA PRO A 12 9.81 7.28 -15.95
C PRO A 12 8.37 6.78 -16.01
N TYR A 13 7.66 6.87 -14.90
CA TYR A 13 6.25 6.53 -14.81
C TYR A 13 5.50 7.57 -13.97
N ASP A 14 4.21 7.69 -14.23
CA ASP A 14 3.32 8.60 -13.53
C ASP A 14 2.42 7.77 -12.60
N ALA A 15 2.61 7.92 -11.29
CA ALA A 15 1.82 7.18 -10.31
C ALA A 15 0.33 7.56 -10.34
N SER A 16 -0.04 8.71 -10.91
CA SER A 16 -1.45 9.08 -11.10
C SER A 16 -2.15 8.27 -12.20
N GLN A 17 -1.39 7.55 -13.03
CA GLN A 17 -1.92 6.67 -14.07
C GLN A 17 -2.15 5.23 -13.58
N HIS A 18 -1.86 4.94 -12.32
CA HIS A 18 -2.13 3.61 -11.78
C HIS A 18 -3.63 3.37 -11.72
N GLU A 19 -4.08 2.31 -12.39
CA GLU A 19 -5.44 1.82 -12.24
C GLU A 19 -5.64 1.44 -10.77
N HIS A 20 -6.66 2.03 -10.14
CA HIS A 20 -6.97 1.71 -8.76
C HIS A 20 -7.69 0.37 -8.69
N PRO A 21 -7.37 -0.49 -7.70
CA PRO A 21 -8.06 -1.75 -7.54
C PRO A 21 -9.56 -1.51 -7.31
N SER A 22 -10.38 -2.36 -7.94
CA SER A 22 -11.83 -2.29 -7.81
C SER A 22 -12.26 -2.40 -6.35
N SER A 23 -13.33 -1.67 -6.01
CA SER A 23 -14.01 -1.78 -4.73
C SER A 23 -15.05 -2.91 -4.71
N GLU A 24 -15.27 -3.59 -5.84
CA GLU A 24 -16.13 -4.77 -5.92
C GLU A 24 -15.48 -5.96 -5.20
N ALA A 25 -16.31 -6.70 -4.47
CA ALA A 25 -15.86 -7.89 -3.78
C ALA A 25 -15.50 -8.99 -4.80
N VAL A 26 -14.34 -9.60 -4.60
CA VAL A 26 -13.88 -10.73 -5.41
C VAL A 26 -14.00 -11.99 -4.57
N GLU A 27 -14.67 -12.99 -5.14
CA GLU A 27 -14.72 -14.33 -4.56
C GLU A 27 -13.40 -15.05 -4.83
N HIS A 28 -12.73 -15.50 -3.76
CA HIS A 28 -11.56 -16.35 -3.89
C HIS A 28 -11.58 -17.48 -2.86
N THR A 29 -11.08 -18.65 -3.27
CA THR A 29 -10.96 -19.81 -2.39
C THR A 29 -9.49 -20.08 -2.09
N TYR A 30 -9.10 -20.02 -0.82
CA TYR A 30 -7.75 -20.35 -0.39
C TYR A 30 -7.79 -21.47 0.64
N ARG A 31 -7.15 -22.61 0.35
CA ARG A 31 -7.12 -23.82 1.20
C ARG A 31 -8.51 -24.28 1.65
N GLY A 32 -9.48 -24.27 0.72
CA GLY A 32 -10.86 -24.67 1.00
C GLY A 32 -11.68 -23.66 1.82
N ARG A 33 -11.14 -22.48 2.12
CA ARG A 33 -11.89 -21.37 2.73
C ARG A 33 -12.30 -20.38 1.66
N HIS A 34 -13.58 -20.02 1.67
CA HIS A 34 -14.14 -18.99 0.80
C HIS A 34 -13.96 -17.62 1.43
N TYR A 35 -13.50 -16.69 0.62
CA TYR A 35 -13.29 -15.31 1.00
C TYR A 35 -13.99 -14.43 -0.03
N VAL A 36 -14.70 -13.42 0.46
CA VAL A 36 -15.40 -12.43 -0.35
C VAL A 36 -14.98 -11.08 0.17
N ALA A 37 -14.03 -10.45 -0.53
CA ALA A 37 -13.48 -9.17 -0.12
C ALA A 37 -13.07 -8.34 -1.34
N PRO A 38 -13.21 -7.00 -1.29
CA PRO A 38 -12.67 -6.14 -2.33
C PRO A 38 -11.15 -6.29 -2.48
N LEU A 39 -10.64 -6.08 -3.70
CA LEU A 39 -9.19 -6.01 -3.93
C LEU A 39 -8.58 -4.74 -3.33
N LYS A 40 -9.39 -3.69 -3.16
CA LYS A 40 -8.99 -2.47 -2.48
C LYS A 40 -8.80 -2.72 -0.99
N HIS A 41 -7.61 -2.43 -0.48
CA HIS A 41 -7.31 -2.43 0.95
C HIS A 41 -7.50 -1.04 1.54
N GLU A 42 -8.47 -0.87 2.43
CA GLU A 42 -8.58 0.34 3.24
C GLU A 42 -7.52 0.30 4.36
N PRO A 43 -6.69 1.34 4.52
CA PRO A 43 -5.70 1.37 5.59
C PRO A 43 -6.41 1.28 6.96
N ALA A 44 -6.03 0.28 7.75
CA ALA A 44 -6.47 0.20 9.13
C ALA A 44 -5.94 1.41 9.93
N PRO A 45 -6.65 1.87 10.96
CA PRO A 45 -6.13 2.89 11.86
C PRO A 45 -4.80 2.43 12.45
N VAL A 46 -3.81 3.31 12.41
CA VAL A 46 -2.47 3.04 12.97
C VAL A 46 -2.60 2.98 14.49
N ASP A 47 -2.22 1.85 15.07
CA ASP A 47 -2.06 1.73 16.51
C ASP A 47 -0.76 2.43 16.93
N PRO A 48 -0.82 3.54 17.71
CA PRO A 48 0.36 4.29 18.10
C PRO A 48 1.25 3.54 19.10
N SER A 49 0.74 2.47 19.71
CA SER A 49 1.49 1.63 20.64
C SER A 49 2.26 0.49 19.95
N LEU A 50 2.01 0.27 18.65
CA LEU A 50 2.65 -0.78 17.89
C LEU A 50 4.09 -0.40 17.51
N GLU A 51 5.07 -1.07 18.09
CA GLU A 51 6.47 -0.95 17.69
C GLU A 51 6.81 -1.91 16.55
N LEU A 52 7.17 -1.36 15.38
CA LEU A 52 7.73 -2.16 14.30
C LEU A 52 9.24 -2.25 14.48
N HIS A 53 9.80 -3.46 14.55
CA HIS A 53 11.25 -3.67 14.65
C HIS A 53 11.78 -4.15 13.30
N TYR A 54 12.68 -3.38 12.67
CA TYR A 54 13.29 -3.72 11.38
C TYR A 54 14.81 -3.76 11.52
N ARG A 55 15.42 -4.90 11.17
CA ARG A 55 16.88 -5.15 11.26
C ARG A 55 17.47 -4.81 12.65
N GLY A 56 16.72 -5.11 13.72
CA GLY A 56 17.17 -4.89 15.10
C GLY A 56 17.03 -3.45 15.59
N ALA A 57 16.45 -2.55 14.80
CA ALA A 57 16.14 -1.18 15.21
C ALA A 57 14.62 -0.97 15.22
N VAL A 58 14.15 -0.13 16.15
CA VAL A 58 12.75 0.34 16.14
C VAL A 58 12.57 1.22 14.91
N TYR A 59 11.65 0.81 14.05
CA TYR A 59 11.28 1.50 12.83
C TYR A 59 10.20 2.53 13.15
N HIS A 60 10.58 3.80 13.07
CA HIS A 60 9.65 4.91 13.10
C HIS A 60 9.22 5.23 11.67
N HIS A 61 7.97 4.95 11.33
CA HIS A 61 7.40 5.37 10.05
C HIS A 61 7.21 6.89 10.05
N SER A 62 8.15 7.65 9.49
CA SER A 62 7.96 9.09 9.27
C SER A 62 7.02 9.31 8.09
N ALA A 63 5.73 9.53 8.36
CA ALA A 63 4.72 9.90 7.36
C ALA A 63 4.92 11.33 6.79
N GLY A 64 6.16 11.78 6.60
CA GLY A 64 6.52 13.18 6.35
C GLY A 64 7.72 13.41 5.44
N GLN A 65 8.10 12.46 4.59
CA GLN A 65 9.06 12.69 3.50
C GLN A 65 8.47 12.27 2.16
N ALA A 66 7.43 12.99 1.74
CA ALA A 66 7.06 13.12 0.35
C ALA A 66 6.84 14.62 0.10
N ALA A 67 7.93 15.33 -0.18
CA ALA A 67 7.96 16.70 -0.67
C ALA A 67 8.57 16.69 -2.08
#